data_AF-A0A8S4NIM0-F1
#
_entry.id   AF-A0A8S4NIM0-F1
#
_cell.length_a   1.000
_cell.length_b   1.000
_cell.length_c   1.000
_cell.angle_alpha   90.00
_cell.angle_beta   90.00
_cell.angle_gamma   90.00
#
_symmetry.space_group_name_H-M   'P 1'
#
loop_
_entity.id
_entity.type
_entity.pdbx_description
1 polymer ?
#
loop_
_entity_poly.entity_id
_entity_poly.type
_entity_poly.pdbx_seq_one_letter_code
_entity_poly.pdbx_strand_id
1 'polypeptide(L)'
;MDNERPVIDAGGLFGPDLITDKAVGRIVDHNPEKRLFLSVAYTTHNPTPTDAYLNKITEIPPGRLGPLNSPRKDVAAMINAVDTGVGKIIDSLKQKGLWKNTVLLFTSDHGGHRRKNNNWPLRGTTHTYFEGGIRGLGILTGSVTNKVLVRRVLERKFSIV
;
A
#
# COMPACT_ATOMS: atom_id res chain seq x y z
N MET A 1 -5.02 -17.09 -2.80
CA MET A 1 -5.38 -16.52 -1.48
C MET A 1 -6.88 -16.32 -1.42
N ASP A 2 -7.56 -17.20 -0.71
CA ASP A 2 -9.01 -17.19 -0.43
C ASP A 2 -9.30 -16.86 1.03
N ASN A 3 -8.25 -16.61 1.84
CA ASN A 3 -8.27 -16.50 3.30
C ASN A 3 -8.71 -17.78 4.03
N GLU A 4 -8.79 -18.91 3.33
CA GLU A 4 -9.11 -20.21 3.92
C GLU A 4 -7.87 -21.09 4.03
N ARG A 5 -6.91 -20.90 3.12
CA ARG A 5 -5.67 -21.70 3.08
C ARG A 5 -4.43 -20.84 2.88
N PRO A 6 -3.29 -21.21 3.50
CA PRO A 6 -2.00 -20.60 3.19
C PRO A 6 -1.68 -20.76 1.71
N VAL A 7 -1.20 -19.69 1.08
CA VAL A 7 -0.63 -19.77 -0.27
C VAL A 7 0.80 -20.26 -0.14
N ILE A 8 1.04 -21.49 -0.59
CA ILE A 8 2.36 -22.15 -0.53
C ILE A 8 3.19 -21.99 -1.81
N ASP A 9 2.51 -21.80 -2.95
CA ASP A 9 3.09 -21.47 -4.24
C ASP A 9 2.17 -20.46 -4.94
N ALA A 10 2.76 -19.39 -5.41
CA ALA A 10 2.09 -18.28 -6.07
C ALA A 10 2.44 -18.17 -7.56
N GLY A 11 3.09 -19.18 -8.15
CA GLY A 11 3.49 -19.16 -9.56
C GLY A 11 4.48 -18.04 -9.89
N GLY A 12 5.34 -17.68 -8.94
CA GLY A 12 6.31 -16.58 -9.08
C GLY A 12 5.72 -15.17 -8.93
N LEU A 13 4.46 -15.03 -8.52
CA LEU A 13 3.88 -13.74 -8.15
C LEU A 13 4.38 -13.29 -6.78
N PHE A 14 4.65 -11.98 -6.67
CA PHE A 14 5.07 -11.37 -5.42
C PHE A 14 3.84 -11.07 -4.54
N GLY A 15 4.00 -11.15 -3.21
CA GLY A 15 2.88 -11.05 -2.25
C GLY A 15 1.93 -9.87 -2.48
N PRO A 16 2.44 -8.63 -2.62
CA PRO A 16 1.63 -7.47 -2.97
C PRO A 16 0.83 -7.59 -4.28
N ASP A 17 1.37 -8.25 -5.30
CA ASP A 17 0.64 -8.47 -6.56
C ASP A 17 -0.53 -9.44 -6.36
N LEU A 18 -0.31 -10.54 -5.62
CA LEU A 18 -1.39 -11.48 -5.27
C LEU A 18 -2.52 -10.82 -4.49
N ILE A 19 -2.18 -9.98 -3.51
CA ILE A 19 -3.13 -9.25 -2.69
C ILE A 19 -3.94 -8.29 -3.59
N THR A 20 -3.26 -7.60 -4.50
CA THR A 20 -3.89 -6.69 -5.47
C THR A 20 -4.86 -7.45 -6.39
N ASP A 21 -4.42 -8.54 -7.01
CA ASP A 21 -5.24 -9.30 -7.95
C ASP A 21 -6.50 -9.85 -7.27
N LYS A 22 -6.39 -10.25 -5.99
CA LYS A 22 -7.55 -10.66 -5.21
C LYS A 22 -8.47 -9.51 -4.85
N ALA A 23 -7.94 -8.35 -4.48
CA ALA A 23 -8.76 -7.17 -4.23
C ALA A 23 -9.53 -6.75 -5.50
N VAL A 24 -8.86 -6.72 -6.65
CA VAL A 24 -9.47 -6.43 -7.96
C VAL A 24 -10.54 -7.45 -8.30
N GLY A 25 -10.26 -8.75 -8.16
CA GLY A 25 -11.26 -9.80 -8.39
C GLY A 25 -12.52 -9.61 -7.54
N ARG A 26 -12.37 -9.31 -6.24
CA ARG A 26 -13.51 -9.00 -5.36
C ARG A 26 -14.30 -7.79 -5.83
N ILE A 27 -13.66 -6.76 -6.35
CA ILE A 27 -14.34 -5.58 -6.88
C ILE A 27 -15.13 -5.92 -8.15
N VAL A 28 -14.52 -6.66 -9.06
CA VAL A 28 -15.14 -7.10 -10.32
C VAL A 28 -16.37 -7.97 -10.04
N ASP A 29 -16.25 -8.96 -9.16
CA ASP A 29 -17.32 -9.92 -8.86
C ASP A 29 -18.43 -9.37 -7.96
N HIS A 30 -18.22 -8.20 -7.34
CA HIS A 30 -19.17 -7.66 -6.36
C HIS A 30 -20.52 -7.27 -7.00
N ASN A 31 -21.64 -7.35 -6.28
CA ASN A 31 -22.91 -6.80 -6.76
C ASN A 31 -22.97 -5.29 -6.43
N PRO A 32 -23.07 -4.38 -7.43
CA PRO A 32 -23.08 -2.93 -7.18
C PRO A 32 -24.26 -2.43 -6.33
N GLU A 33 -25.34 -3.19 -6.17
CA GLU A 33 -26.47 -2.84 -5.29
C GLU A 33 -26.15 -3.00 -3.80
N LYS A 34 -25.13 -3.80 -3.46
CA LYS A 34 -24.69 -4.01 -2.08
C LYS A 34 -23.56 -3.05 -1.73
N ARG A 35 -23.54 -2.60 -0.47
CA ARG A 35 -22.41 -1.82 0.05
C ARG A 35 -21.15 -2.70 0.10
N LEU A 36 -20.04 -2.18 -0.40
CA LEU A 36 -18.74 -2.83 -0.35
C LEU A 36 -17.92 -2.27 0.80
N PHE A 37 -17.43 -3.15 1.67
CA PHE A 37 -16.31 -2.87 2.55
C PHE A 37 -15.15 -3.79 2.16
N LEU A 38 -14.00 -3.21 1.88
CA LEU A 38 -12.81 -3.94 1.47
C LEU A 38 -11.61 -3.43 2.26
N SER A 39 -10.99 -4.32 3.03
CA SER A 39 -9.73 -4.06 3.71
C SER A 39 -8.62 -4.79 2.95
N VAL A 40 -7.64 -4.02 2.48
CA VAL A 40 -6.50 -4.54 1.72
C VAL A 40 -5.23 -4.31 2.54
N ALA A 41 -4.77 -5.36 3.22
CA ALA A 41 -3.58 -5.31 4.06
C ALA A 41 -2.37 -5.82 3.27
N TYR A 42 -1.57 -4.89 2.72
CA TYR A 42 -0.34 -5.22 2.02
C TYR A 42 0.77 -5.68 2.98
N THR A 43 1.57 -6.65 2.53
CA THR A 43 2.77 -7.09 3.25
C THR A 43 4.01 -6.46 2.62
N THR A 44 4.48 -5.33 3.15
CA THR A 44 5.75 -4.68 2.76
C THR A 44 6.87 -4.96 3.76
N HIS A 45 6.78 -6.12 4.43
CA HIS A 45 7.77 -6.64 5.35
C HIS A 45 8.60 -7.74 4.65
N ASN A 46 9.19 -8.65 5.41
CA ASN A 46 9.81 -9.87 4.87
C ASN A 46 8.74 -10.91 4.46
N PRO A 47 9.04 -11.82 3.51
CA PRO A 47 10.28 -11.90 2.72
C PRO A 47 10.39 -10.77 1.69
N THR A 48 11.62 -10.36 1.39
CA THR A 48 11.91 -9.34 0.38
C THR A 48 11.72 -9.88 -1.05
N PRO A 49 11.57 -9.03 -2.07
CA PRO A 49 11.44 -9.47 -3.45
C PRO A 49 12.64 -10.29 -3.92
N THR A 50 12.41 -11.22 -4.84
CA THR A 50 13.48 -11.97 -5.51
C THR A 50 14.16 -11.12 -6.58
N ASP A 51 15.39 -11.47 -6.97
CA ASP A 51 16.09 -10.78 -8.08
C ASP A 51 15.29 -10.81 -9.39
N ALA A 52 14.60 -11.93 -9.66
CA ALA A 52 13.71 -12.07 -10.82
C ALA A 52 12.56 -11.05 -10.79
N TYR A 53 12.03 -10.73 -9.61
CA TYR A 53 11.03 -9.67 -9.46
C TYR A 53 11.65 -8.29 -9.64
N LEU A 54 12.79 -8.04 -8.99
CA LEU A 54 13.50 -6.75 -9.08
C LEU A 54 13.87 -6.40 -10.52
N ASN A 55 14.27 -7.38 -11.34
CA ASN A 55 14.61 -7.19 -12.75
C ASN A 55 13.41 -6.78 -13.62
N LYS A 56 12.17 -7.06 -13.18
CA LYS A 56 10.95 -6.59 -13.87
C LYS A 56 10.67 -5.12 -13.59
N ILE A 57 11.22 -4.57 -12.51
CA ILE A 57 11.01 -3.18 -12.13
C ILE A 57 12.06 -2.33 -12.85
N THR A 58 11.76 -1.97 -14.10
CA THR A 58 12.60 -1.12 -14.94
C THR A 58 12.48 0.37 -14.61
N GLU A 59 11.49 0.74 -13.79
CA GLU A 59 11.01 2.13 -13.68
C GLU A 59 11.47 2.89 -12.44
N ILE A 60 12.18 2.28 -11.47
CA ILE A 60 12.60 3.09 -10.32
C ILE A 60 13.78 3.97 -10.75
N PRO A 61 13.59 5.31 -10.80
CA PRO A 61 14.62 6.19 -11.32
C PRO A 61 15.90 6.10 -10.47
N PRO A 62 17.09 6.15 -11.10
CA PRO A 62 18.35 6.29 -10.37
C PRO A 62 18.26 7.44 -9.37
N GLY A 63 18.51 7.18 -8.08
CA GLY A 63 18.44 8.17 -7.00
C GLY A 63 17.20 8.10 -6.10
N ARG A 64 16.13 7.37 -6.48
CA ARG A 64 15.05 7.01 -5.53
C ARG A 64 15.33 5.72 -4.76
N LEU A 65 16.16 4.86 -5.34
CA LEU A 65 16.77 3.74 -4.63
C LEU A 65 17.94 4.31 -3.82
N GLY A 66 18.07 3.90 -2.56
CA GLY A 66 19.36 4.01 -1.87
C GLY A 66 20.45 3.24 -2.65
N PRO A 67 21.67 3.11 -2.10
CA PRO A 67 22.71 2.30 -2.74
C PRO A 67 22.15 0.96 -3.22
N LEU A 68 22.46 0.57 -4.47
CA LEU A 68 21.86 -0.59 -5.16
C LEU A 68 22.00 -1.92 -4.40
N ASN A 69 22.93 -1.99 -3.44
CA ASN A 69 23.14 -3.11 -2.52
C ASN A 69 22.66 -2.79 -1.10
N SER A 70 21.46 -2.22 -0.95
CA SER A 70 20.91 -1.89 0.36
C SER A 70 19.50 -2.46 0.56
N PRO A 71 19.12 -2.82 1.79
CA PRO A 71 17.75 -3.21 2.13
C PRO A 71 16.68 -2.17 1.76
N ARG A 72 17.08 -0.92 1.43
CA ARG A 72 16.19 0.12 0.92
C ARG A 72 15.73 -0.17 -0.51
N LYS A 73 16.55 -0.83 -1.34
CA LYS A 73 16.18 -1.23 -2.70
C LYS A 73 14.98 -2.18 -2.67
N ASP A 74 15.06 -3.21 -1.84
CA ASP A 74 14.00 -4.21 -1.68
C ASP A 74 12.70 -3.55 -1.23
N VAL A 75 12.78 -2.69 -0.20
CA VAL A 75 11.60 -1.96 0.28
C VAL A 75 11.03 -1.02 -0.77
N ALA A 76 11.86 -0.31 -1.53
CA ALA A 76 11.38 0.57 -2.60
C ALA A 76 10.65 -0.22 -3.69
N ALA A 77 11.13 -1.42 -4.05
CA ALA A 77 10.44 -2.32 -4.94
C ALA A 77 9.09 -2.79 -4.37
N MET A 78 9.02 -3.11 -3.09
CA MET A 78 7.76 -3.45 -2.42
C MET A 78 6.77 -2.28 -2.41
N ILE A 79 7.24 -1.07 -2.12
CA ILE A 79 6.41 0.14 -2.15
C ILE A 79 5.91 0.41 -3.57
N ASN A 80 6.74 0.21 -4.59
CA ASN A 80 6.33 0.35 -5.99
C ASN A 80 5.21 -0.64 -6.37
N ALA A 81 5.32 -1.89 -5.91
CA ALA A 81 4.28 -2.90 -6.10
C ALA A 81 2.96 -2.50 -5.43
N VAL A 82 3.02 -1.94 -4.20
CA VAL A 82 1.85 -1.41 -3.50
C VAL A 82 1.24 -0.23 -4.24
N ASP A 83 2.04 0.74 -4.67
CA ASP A 83 1.57 1.93 -5.40
C ASP A 83 0.87 1.54 -6.72
N THR A 84 1.51 0.67 -7.49
CA THR A 84 0.93 0.08 -8.71
C THR A 84 -0.37 -0.66 -8.40
N GLY A 85 -0.39 -1.43 -7.32
CA GLY A 85 -1.55 -2.22 -6.92
C GLY A 85 -2.75 -1.36 -6.49
N VAL A 86 -2.49 -0.29 -5.72
CA VAL A 86 -3.51 0.71 -5.37
C VAL A 86 -4.07 1.36 -6.63
N GLY A 87 -3.22 1.69 -7.62
CA GLY A 87 -3.66 2.17 -8.93
C GLY A 87 -4.65 1.22 -9.61
N LYS A 88 -4.30 -0.08 -9.71
CA LYS A 88 -5.18 -1.12 -10.28
C LYS A 88 -6.52 -1.24 -9.54
N ILE A 89 -6.50 -1.18 -8.21
CA ILE A 89 -7.72 -1.22 -7.38
C ILE A 89 -8.62 -0.01 -7.69
N ILE A 90 -8.05 1.20 -7.70
CA ILE A 90 -8.78 2.43 -8.00
C ILE A 90 -9.37 2.37 -9.42
N ASP A 91 -8.61 1.89 -10.40
CA ASP A 91 -9.09 1.80 -11.77
C ASP A 91 -10.18 0.74 -11.94
N SER A 92 -10.09 -0.39 -11.25
CA SER A 92 -11.18 -1.38 -11.18
C SER A 92 -12.47 -0.79 -10.58
N LEU A 93 -12.35 -0.02 -9.47
CA LEU A 93 -13.49 0.69 -8.87
C LEU A 93 -14.11 1.71 -9.84
N LYS A 94 -13.29 2.43 -10.62
CA LYS A 94 -13.78 3.38 -11.64
C LYS A 94 -14.49 2.67 -12.79
N GLN A 95 -13.89 1.61 -13.33
CA GLN A 95 -14.46 0.82 -14.43
C GLN A 95 -15.83 0.24 -14.04
N LYS A 96 -15.97 -0.20 -12.79
CA LYS A 96 -17.22 -0.72 -12.26
C LYS A 96 -18.20 0.36 -11.76
N GLY A 97 -17.87 1.64 -11.94
CA GLY A 97 -18.70 2.77 -11.54
C GLY A 97 -18.81 3.02 -10.02
N LEU A 98 -18.15 2.21 -9.18
CA LEU A 98 -18.21 2.32 -7.72
C LEU A 98 -17.47 3.54 -7.18
N TRP A 99 -16.43 3.98 -7.87
CA TRP A 99 -15.57 5.07 -7.41
C TRP A 99 -16.35 6.35 -7.05
N LYS A 100 -17.48 6.62 -7.72
CA LYS A 100 -18.36 7.78 -7.50
C LYS A 100 -19.00 7.83 -6.10
N ASN A 101 -18.97 6.72 -5.37
CA ASN A 101 -19.45 6.62 -3.99
C ASN A 101 -18.48 5.82 -3.11
N THR A 102 -17.18 6.01 -3.34
CA THR A 102 -16.12 5.37 -2.54
C THR A 102 -15.42 6.39 -1.66
N VAL A 103 -15.14 5.98 -0.43
CA VAL A 103 -14.12 6.58 0.44
C VAL A 103 -12.97 5.59 0.53
N LEU A 104 -11.75 6.05 0.26
CA LEU A 104 -10.53 5.27 0.32
C LEU A 104 -9.65 5.84 1.43
N LEU A 105 -9.29 4.99 2.39
CA LEU A 105 -8.30 5.26 3.43
C LEU A 105 -7.06 4.43 3.11
N PHE A 106 -5.92 5.11 2.94
CA PHE A 106 -4.61 4.47 2.82
C PHE A 106 -3.76 4.87 4.01
N THR A 107 -3.20 3.89 4.71
CA THR A 107 -2.43 4.15 5.92
C THR A 107 -1.41 3.05 6.20
N SER A 108 -0.45 3.33 7.08
CA SER A 108 0.52 2.37 7.62
C SER A 108 0.17 2.01 9.06
N ASP A 109 0.49 0.78 9.46
CA ASP A 109 0.32 0.28 10.83
C ASP A 109 1.37 0.84 11.80
N HIS A 110 2.59 1.11 11.32
CA HIS A 110 3.66 1.73 12.09
C HIS A 110 4.65 2.51 11.21
N GLY A 111 5.60 3.20 11.83
CA GLY A 111 6.69 3.89 11.14
C GLY A 111 7.73 2.92 10.54
N GLY A 112 8.62 3.41 9.69
CA GLY A 112 9.62 2.59 9.00
C GLY A 112 10.72 2.04 9.90
N HIS A 113 11.29 0.89 9.54
CA HIS A 113 12.47 0.31 10.20
C HIS A 113 13.78 1.03 9.84
N ARG A 114 14.63 1.38 10.83
CA ARG A 114 15.86 2.21 10.69
C ARG A 114 16.77 1.83 9.52
N ARG A 115 16.97 0.53 9.33
CA ARG A 115 17.92 0.00 8.33
C ARG A 115 17.37 -0.06 6.91
N LYS A 116 16.05 -0.03 6.76
CA LYS A 116 15.37 -0.28 5.47
C LYS A 116 14.53 0.89 4.96
N ASN A 117 14.12 1.80 5.85
CA ASN A 117 13.16 2.85 5.57
C ASN A 117 13.68 4.23 5.95
N ASN A 118 12.89 5.26 5.67
CA ASN A 118 13.15 6.63 6.09
C ASN A 118 11.96 7.20 6.86
N ASN A 119 12.20 7.70 8.07
CA ASN A 119 11.20 8.42 8.87
C ASN A 119 11.53 9.91 8.99
N TRP A 120 12.58 10.40 8.32
CA TRP A 120 12.97 11.80 8.38
C TRP A 120 11.79 12.72 8.01
N PRO A 121 11.56 13.83 8.75
CA PRO A 121 12.37 14.40 9.83
C PRO A 121 12.03 13.90 11.24
N LEU A 122 11.20 12.87 11.37
CA LEU A 122 10.70 12.39 12.65
C LEU A 122 11.77 11.61 13.42
N ARG A 123 11.76 11.79 14.75
CA ARG A 123 12.65 11.07 15.67
C ARG A 123 12.21 9.60 15.78
N GLY A 124 13.15 8.67 15.74
CA GLY A 124 12.90 7.24 16.00
C GLY A 124 12.38 6.44 14.82
N THR A 125 11.97 5.20 15.08
CA THR A 125 11.63 4.16 14.08
C THR A 125 10.61 3.20 14.66
N THR A 126 10.14 2.22 13.88
CA THR A 126 9.35 1.11 14.44
C THR A 126 10.03 0.53 15.70
N HIS A 127 9.21 0.05 16.64
CA HIS A 127 9.57 -0.36 18.00
C HIS A 127 10.01 0.76 18.96
N THR A 128 9.81 2.03 18.62
CA THR A 128 10.00 3.14 19.57
C THR A 128 8.73 3.97 19.70
N TYR A 129 8.56 4.63 20.84
CA TYR A 129 7.45 5.56 21.10
C TYR A 129 7.69 6.97 20.55
N PHE A 130 8.78 7.18 19.80
CA PHE A 130 9.00 8.47 19.16
C PHE A 130 8.16 8.58 17.89
N GLU A 131 7.95 9.81 17.41
CA GLU A 131 7.13 10.10 16.22
C GLU A 131 7.42 9.18 15.02
N GLY A 132 8.67 8.89 14.71
CA GLY A 132 9.05 8.02 13.59
C GLY A 132 8.71 6.54 13.78
N GLY A 133 8.24 6.12 14.95
CA GLY A 133 7.71 4.79 15.22
C GLY A 133 6.18 4.71 15.21
N ILE A 134 5.51 5.75 15.72
CA ILE A 134 4.05 5.73 15.94
C ILE A 134 3.25 6.66 15.03
N ARG A 135 3.88 7.67 14.39
CA ARG A 135 3.22 8.56 13.45
C ARG A 135 3.27 7.94 12.05
N GLY A 136 2.18 7.29 11.66
CA GLY A 136 2.02 6.66 10.36
C GLY A 136 1.65 7.62 9.23
N LEU A 137 1.81 7.14 8.00
CA LEU A 137 1.23 7.77 6.81
C LEU A 137 -0.29 7.60 6.85
N GLY A 138 -1.05 8.65 6.52
CA GLY A 138 -2.50 8.60 6.41
C GLY A 138 -2.98 9.46 5.26
N ILE A 139 -3.72 8.86 4.33
CA ILE A 139 -4.35 9.53 3.18
C ILE A 139 -5.81 9.11 3.15
N LEU A 140 -6.70 10.10 3.18
CA LEU A 140 -8.14 9.90 2.94
C LEU A 140 -8.50 10.55 1.60
N THR A 141 -9.05 9.76 0.69
CA THR A 141 -9.44 10.22 -0.65
C THR A 141 -10.72 9.51 -1.10
N GLY A 142 -11.16 9.77 -2.33
CA GLY A 142 -12.39 9.24 -2.90
C GLY A 142 -13.26 10.35 -3.49
N SER A 143 -14.13 10.00 -4.42
CA SER A 143 -14.99 10.99 -5.09
C SER A 143 -15.89 11.78 -4.12
N VAL A 144 -16.30 11.16 -3.01
CA VAL A 144 -17.12 11.81 -1.97
C VAL A 144 -16.32 12.88 -1.21
N THR A 145 -14.99 12.70 -1.10
CA THR A 145 -14.09 13.64 -0.40
C THR A 145 -13.77 14.88 -1.23
N ASN A 146 -13.90 14.81 -2.57
CA ASN A 146 -13.67 15.94 -3.49
C ASN A 146 -14.66 17.11 -3.32
N LYS A 147 -15.78 16.92 -2.61
CA LYS A 147 -16.73 18.00 -2.34
C LYS A 147 -16.38 18.86 -1.12
N VAL A 148 -15.42 18.43 -0.27
CA VAL A 148 -15.16 19.09 1.02
C VAL A 148 -13.66 19.38 1.28
N LEU A 149 -12.74 18.55 0.77
CA LEU A 149 -11.34 18.51 1.25
C LEU A 149 -10.28 18.28 0.15
N VAL A 150 -10.42 18.89 -1.03
CA VAL A 150 -9.41 18.75 -2.08
C VAL A 150 -8.07 19.35 -1.63
N ARG A 151 -7.02 18.51 -1.57
CA ARG A 151 -5.60 18.87 -1.33
C ARG A 151 -5.33 19.66 -0.04
N ARG A 152 -6.05 19.36 1.05
CA ARG A 152 -5.75 19.94 2.36
C ARG A 152 -4.93 18.98 3.21
N VAL A 153 -3.87 19.51 3.83
CA VAL A 153 -3.21 18.84 4.95
C VAL A 153 -4.07 19.10 6.18
N LEU A 154 -4.57 18.04 6.81
CA LEU A 154 -5.24 18.13 8.09
C LEU A 154 -4.21 17.95 9.19
N GLU A 155 -3.98 18.97 10.00
CA GLU A 155 -3.08 18.91 11.17
C GLU A 155 -3.75 18.37 12.44
N ARG A 156 -5.00 17.89 12.32
CA ARG A 156 -5.70 17.27 13.45
C ARG A 156 -5.09 15.91 13.76
N LYS A 157 -4.97 15.59 15.05
CA LYS A 157 -4.55 14.26 15.52
C LYS A 157 -5.67 13.26 15.22
N PHE A 158 -5.32 12.19 14.52
CA PHE A 158 -6.19 11.04 14.27
C PHE A 158 -5.50 9.78 14.82
N SER A 159 -6.30 8.84 15.32
CA SER A 159 -5.82 7.53 15.75
C SER A 159 -6.54 6.46 14.95
N ILE A 160 -5.79 5.44 14.55
CA ILE A 160 -6.36 4.14 14.16
C ILE A 160 -6.44 3.37 15.47
N VAL A 161 -7.63 2.92 15.84
CA VAL A 161 -7.90 2.21 17.12
C VAL A 161 -8.26 0.77 16.79
#